data_AF-A0A2E0S8C6-F1
#
_entry.id   AF-A0A2E0S8C6-F1
#
_cell.length_a   1.000
_cell.length_b   1.000
_cell.length_c   1.000
_cell.angle_alpha   90.00
_cell.angle_beta   90.00
_cell.angle_gamma   90.00
#
_symmetry.space_group_name_H-M   'P 1'
#
loop_
_entity.id
_entity.type
_entity.pdbx_description
1 polymer ?
#
loop_
_entity_poly.entity_id
_entity_poly.type
_entity_poly.pdbx_seq_one_letter_code
_entity_poly.pdbx_strand_id
1 'polypeptide(L)'
;METALLDCVANDILEAGSQVVAVYSGFHSDMHDSISLIRLDEHLGRLTAKDLRKLETRVPLETLKSVVDLAVEIGFEGREGKPVGTLFVVGDARNVLEHCKPAGFDPVRGYKKDERNLKDARTRDAVKEIALLDGAMIISSDGVIERSCQIIQVNATSLTLSKGLGARHWAAASISKVTKAISVVVSESNGTVRLFQDGEVVLRIEPMRRAMKWREFDFDPPIPSSE
;
A
#
# COMPACT_ATOMS: atom_id res chain seq x y z
N MET A 1 -18.60 -14.65 -5.77
CA MET A 1 -17.47 -14.77 -6.71
C MET A 1 -16.18 -15.08 -5.97
N GLU A 2 -15.71 -14.22 -5.06
CA GLU A 2 -14.45 -14.41 -4.32
C GLU A 2 -14.36 -15.74 -3.54
N THR A 3 -15.40 -16.08 -2.75
CA THR A 3 -15.45 -17.37 -2.02
C THR A 3 -15.36 -18.58 -2.94
N ALA A 4 -16.01 -18.52 -4.11
CA ALA A 4 -15.96 -19.59 -5.10
C ALA A 4 -14.56 -19.75 -5.71
N LEU A 5 -13.85 -18.64 -5.96
CA LEU A 5 -12.47 -18.69 -6.46
C LEU A 5 -11.51 -19.25 -5.39
N LEU A 6 -11.69 -18.86 -4.13
CA LEU A 6 -10.93 -19.41 -3.00
C LEU A 6 -11.18 -20.91 -2.82
N ASP A 7 -12.44 -21.35 -2.89
CA ASP A 7 -12.79 -22.76 -2.81
C ASP A 7 -12.22 -23.55 -3.99
N CYS A 8 -12.22 -22.99 -5.20
CA CYS A 8 -11.59 -23.62 -6.36
C CYS A 8 -10.09 -23.82 -6.17
N VAL A 9 -9.39 -22.85 -5.57
CA VAL A 9 -7.95 -22.97 -5.30
C VAL A 9 -7.69 -23.95 -4.14
N ALA A 10 -8.52 -23.91 -3.10
CA ALA A 10 -8.40 -24.80 -1.94
C ALA A 10 -8.67 -26.28 -2.29
N ASN A 11 -9.48 -26.54 -3.31
CA ASN A 11 -9.78 -27.88 -3.82
C ASN A 11 -8.93 -28.28 -5.04
N ASP A 12 -7.82 -27.57 -5.31
CA ASP A 12 -6.91 -27.83 -6.44
C ASP A 12 -7.58 -27.84 -7.83
N ILE A 13 -8.72 -27.14 -7.98
CA ILE A 13 -9.43 -26.96 -9.26
C ILE A 13 -8.74 -25.89 -10.11
N LEU A 14 -8.18 -24.86 -9.46
CA LEU A 14 -7.44 -23.76 -10.11
C LEU A 14 -6.08 -23.59 -9.45
N GLU A 15 -5.02 -23.46 -10.25
CA GLU A 15 -3.71 -23.09 -9.74
C GLU A 15 -3.71 -21.61 -9.29
N ALA A 16 -3.03 -21.30 -8.20
CA ALA A 16 -2.98 -19.95 -7.63
C ALA A 16 -2.44 -18.86 -8.59
N GLY A 17 -1.69 -19.25 -9.62
CA GLY A 17 -1.19 -18.34 -10.68
C GLY A 17 -2.10 -18.22 -11.91
N SER A 18 -3.28 -18.84 -11.90
CA SER A 18 -4.13 -18.91 -13.10
C SER A 18 -4.85 -17.60 -13.39
N GLN A 19 -5.14 -17.37 -14.67
CA GLN A 19 -6.05 -16.30 -15.10
C GLN A 19 -7.44 -16.89 -15.34
N VAL A 20 -8.45 -16.30 -14.70
CA VAL A 20 -9.83 -16.78 -14.69
C VAL A 20 -10.73 -15.71 -15.30
N VAL A 21 -11.56 -16.11 -16.26
CA VAL A 21 -12.66 -15.26 -16.73
C VAL A 21 -13.90 -15.62 -15.93
N ALA A 22 -14.39 -14.68 -15.12
CA ALA A 22 -15.61 -14.83 -14.35
C ALA A 22 -16.77 -14.13 -15.05
N VAL A 23 -17.85 -14.87 -15.30
CA VAL A 23 -19.13 -14.34 -15.78
C VAL A 23 -20.12 -14.41 -14.63
N TYR A 24 -20.75 -13.29 -14.28
CA TYR A 24 -21.62 -13.18 -13.12
C TYR A 24 -22.66 -12.07 -13.29
N SER A 25 -23.58 -12.02 -12.34
CA SER A 25 -24.63 -11.02 -12.21
C SER A 25 -24.15 -9.89 -11.31
N GLY A 26 -23.63 -8.81 -11.89
CA GLY A 26 -23.10 -7.65 -11.18
C GLY A 26 -24.14 -6.57 -10.91
N PHE A 27 -25.18 -6.45 -11.75
CA PHE A 27 -26.21 -5.41 -11.65
C PHE A 27 -27.63 -5.97 -11.52
N HIS A 28 -27.92 -7.07 -12.20
CA HIS A 28 -29.23 -7.73 -12.27
C HIS A 28 -29.09 -9.20 -11.86
N SER A 29 -29.76 -9.59 -10.78
CA SER A 29 -29.66 -10.93 -10.17
C SER A 29 -30.15 -12.07 -11.06
N ASP A 30 -30.95 -11.76 -12.08
CA ASP A 30 -31.60 -12.67 -13.01
C ASP A 30 -30.89 -12.79 -14.35
N MET A 31 -29.82 -12.01 -14.58
CA MET A 31 -29.06 -12.03 -15.82
C MET A 31 -27.56 -12.01 -15.56
N HIS A 32 -26.79 -12.79 -16.32
CA HIS A 32 -25.34 -12.62 -16.38
C HIS A 32 -25.02 -11.37 -17.19
N ASP A 33 -24.74 -10.27 -16.51
CA ASP A 33 -24.51 -8.95 -17.12
C ASP A 33 -23.05 -8.47 -17.03
N SER A 34 -22.21 -9.22 -16.32
CA SER A 34 -20.85 -8.80 -15.97
C SER A 34 -19.84 -9.89 -16.32
N ILE A 35 -18.73 -9.47 -16.93
CA ILE A 35 -17.56 -10.30 -17.21
C ILE A 35 -16.32 -9.63 -16.62
N SER A 36 -15.50 -10.40 -15.91
CA SER A 36 -14.22 -9.94 -15.36
C SER A 36 -13.11 -10.91 -15.70
N LEU A 37 -11.97 -10.39 -16.17
CA LEU A 37 -10.72 -11.14 -16.23
C LEU A 37 -10.00 -10.96 -14.89
N ILE A 38 -9.87 -12.05 -14.14
CA ILE A 38 -9.31 -12.11 -12.80
C ILE A 38 -7.99 -12.85 -12.88
N ARG A 39 -6.91 -12.23 -12.45
CA ARG A 39 -5.62 -12.90 -12.31
C ARG A 39 -5.53 -13.37 -10.86
N LEU A 40 -5.50 -14.69 -10.63
CA LEU A 40 -5.59 -15.24 -9.28
C LEU A 40 -4.37 -14.91 -8.43
N ASP A 41 -3.20 -14.68 -9.02
CA ASP A 41 -2.03 -14.13 -8.35
C ASP A 41 -2.25 -12.68 -7.87
N GLU A 42 -3.00 -11.88 -8.62
CA GLU A 42 -3.40 -10.51 -8.24
C GLU A 42 -4.59 -10.53 -7.24
N HIS A 43 -5.50 -11.51 -7.32
CA HIS A 43 -6.74 -11.58 -6.51
C HIS A 43 -6.58 -12.36 -5.20
N LEU A 44 -5.75 -13.41 -5.18
CA LEU A 44 -5.27 -14.07 -3.97
C LEU A 44 -4.17 -13.26 -3.29
N GLY A 45 -3.82 -12.09 -3.85
CA GLY A 45 -2.87 -11.09 -3.36
C GLY A 45 -3.19 -10.45 -2.01
N ARG A 46 -3.92 -11.15 -1.12
CA ARG A 46 -3.58 -11.05 0.31
C ARG A 46 -2.16 -11.55 0.41
N LEU A 47 -1.19 -10.62 0.48
CA LEU A 47 0.21 -10.89 0.81
C LEU A 47 0.29 -12.14 1.67
N THR A 48 0.75 -13.25 1.09
CA THR A 48 0.89 -14.44 1.90
C THR A 48 1.89 -14.09 2.97
N ALA A 49 1.50 -14.24 4.24
CA ALA A 49 2.42 -14.12 5.36
C ALA A 49 3.75 -14.85 5.12
N LYS A 50 3.75 -15.85 4.23
CA LYS A 50 4.91 -16.51 3.61
C LYS A 50 5.97 -15.56 3.02
N ASP A 51 5.62 -14.54 2.24
CA ASP A 51 6.60 -13.64 1.63
C ASP A 51 7.17 -12.65 2.65
N LEU A 52 6.33 -12.17 3.57
CA LEU A 52 6.79 -11.37 4.71
C LEU A 52 7.67 -12.19 5.67
N ARG A 53 7.41 -13.50 5.83
CA ARG A 53 8.25 -14.42 6.63
C ARG A 53 9.63 -14.67 6.03
N LYS A 54 9.82 -14.48 4.73
CA LYS A 54 11.13 -14.62 4.07
C LYS A 54 12.03 -13.41 4.34
N LEU A 55 11.46 -12.29 4.79
CA LEU A 55 12.25 -11.11 5.16
C LEU A 55 12.97 -11.39 6.46
N GLU A 56 14.31 -11.31 6.44
CA GLU A 56 15.12 -11.38 7.64
C GLU A 56 14.99 -10.07 8.42
N THR A 57 13.98 -9.97 9.28
CA THR A 57 13.67 -8.74 10.01
C THR A 57 13.44 -8.97 11.50
N ARG A 58 13.70 -7.93 12.29
CA ARG A 58 13.39 -7.87 13.73
C ARG A 58 11.96 -7.41 14.00
N VAL A 59 11.24 -6.96 12.97
CA VAL A 59 9.86 -6.52 13.10
C VAL A 59 8.96 -7.76 13.20
N PRO A 60 8.09 -7.85 14.23
CA PRO A 60 7.11 -8.93 14.33
C PRO A 60 6.22 -9.00 13.09
N LEU A 61 5.96 -10.23 12.63
CA LEU A 61 5.15 -10.49 11.43
C LEU A 61 3.75 -9.89 11.52
N GLU A 62 3.12 -9.94 12.69
CA GLU A 62 1.79 -9.35 12.94
C GLU A 62 1.78 -7.84 12.66
N THR A 63 2.77 -7.11 13.20
CA THR A 63 2.91 -5.67 13.01
C THR A 63 3.20 -5.33 11.55
N LEU A 64 4.16 -6.03 10.93
CA LEU A 64 4.51 -5.78 9.53
C LEU A 64 3.31 -6.05 8.61
N LYS A 65 2.60 -7.16 8.82
CA LYS A 65 1.38 -7.47 8.08
C LYS A 65 0.33 -6.38 8.25
N SER A 66 0.08 -5.92 9.47
CA SER A 66 -0.90 -4.85 9.74
C SER A 66 -0.55 -3.55 9.01
N VAL A 67 0.72 -3.18 8.92
CA VAL A 67 1.16 -1.97 8.20
C VAL A 67 1.02 -2.15 6.69
N VAL A 68 1.40 -3.31 6.17
CA VAL A 68 1.32 -3.57 4.73
C VAL A 68 -0.13 -3.67 4.27
N ASP A 69 -1.01 -4.34 5.02
CA ASP A 69 -2.45 -4.38 4.72
C ASP A 69 -3.03 -2.97 4.67
N LEU A 70 -2.70 -2.13 5.67
CA LEU A 70 -3.12 -0.73 5.70
C LEU A 70 -2.58 0.08 4.51
N ALA A 71 -1.33 -0.14 4.12
CA ALA A 71 -0.73 0.50 2.96
C ALA A 71 -1.42 0.10 1.65
N VAL A 72 -1.82 -1.17 1.52
CA VAL A 72 -2.59 -1.67 0.36
C VAL A 72 -3.99 -1.03 0.34
N GLU A 73 -4.66 -0.95 1.48
CA GLU A 73 -5.95 -0.26 1.60
C GLU A 73 -5.84 1.21 1.19
N ILE A 74 -4.83 1.94 1.68
CA ILE A 74 -4.58 3.34 1.30
C ILE A 74 -4.30 3.48 -0.20
N GLY A 75 -3.50 2.57 -0.78
CA GLY A 75 -3.18 2.57 -2.21
C GLY A 75 -4.40 2.28 -3.10
N PHE A 76 -5.36 1.50 -2.59
CA PHE A 76 -6.56 1.08 -3.32
C PHE A 76 -7.74 2.04 -3.16
N GLU A 77 -8.12 2.35 -1.91
CA GLU A 77 -9.20 3.27 -1.58
C GLU A 77 -8.82 4.69 -2.00
N GLY A 78 -7.60 5.10 -1.64
CA GLY A 78 -7.11 6.44 -1.85
C GLY A 78 -8.04 7.50 -1.24
N ARG A 79 -7.98 8.72 -1.79
CA ARG A 79 -8.90 9.82 -1.45
C ARG A 79 -9.57 10.31 -2.71
N GLU A 80 -10.91 10.44 -2.67
CA GLU A 80 -11.72 10.84 -3.85
C GLU A 80 -11.45 9.96 -5.08
N GLY A 81 -11.03 8.73 -4.84
CA GLY A 81 -10.71 7.76 -5.87
C GLY A 81 -9.31 7.86 -6.48
N LYS A 82 -8.43 8.70 -5.95
CA LYS A 82 -7.02 8.80 -6.35
C LYS A 82 -6.11 8.19 -5.28
N PRO A 83 -5.09 7.39 -5.64
CA PRO A 83 -4.14 6.88 -4.67
C PRO A 83 -3.47 8.01 -3.88
N VAL A 84 -3.22 7.76 -2.59
CA VAL A 84 -2.53 8.70 -1.71
C VAL A 84 -1.12 8.17 -1.45
N GLY A 85 -0.12 9.01 -1.70
CA GLY A 85 1.27 8.66 -1.44
C GLY A 85 1.56 8.71 0.06
N THR A 86 2.01 7.59 0.63
CA THR A 86 2.24 7.47 2.07
C THR A 86 3.54 6.73 2.35
N LEU A 87 4.21 7.09 3.45
CA LEU A 87 5.45 6.46 3.90
C LEU A 87 5.30 6.01 5.35
N PHE A 88 5.44 4.71 5.58
CA PHE A 88 5.56 4.09 6.89
C PHE A 88 6.99 3.63 7.10
N VAL A 89 7.51 3.77 8.33
CA VAL A 89 8.80 3.19 8.74
C VAL A 89 8.55 2.40 10.01
N VAL A 90 8.79 1.09 9.95
CA VAL A 90 8.37 0.12 10.97
C VAL A 90 9.58 -0.50 11.64
N GLY A 91 9.59 -0.46 12.97
CA GLY A 91 10.71 -0.96 13.78
C GLY A 91 11.82 0.08 13.94
N ASP A 92 12.76 -0.24 14.82
CA ASP A 92 13.93 0.59 15.15
C ASP A 92 13.62 2.08 15.40
N ALA A 93 12.42 2.37 15.92
CA ALA A 93 11.82 3.71 15.92
C ALA A 93 12.70 4.77 16.58
N ARG A 94 13.49 4.42 17.61
CA ARG A 94 14.41 5.36 18.27
C ARG A 94 15.50 5.86 17.32
N ASN A 95 16.21 4.93 16.67
CA ASN A 95 17.27 5.27 15.71
C ASN A 95 16.67 6.01 14.50
N VAL A 96 15.50 5.59 14.03
CA VAL A 96 14.80 6.27 12.94
C VAL A 96 14.51 7.74 13.29
N LEU A 97 14.04 8.01 14.51
CA LEU A 97 13.71 9.36 14.96
C LEU A 97 14.93 10.27 15.08
N GLU A 98 16.13 9.74 15.31
CA GLU A 98 17.39 10.53 15.30
C GLU A 98 17.69 11.10 13.91
N HIS A 99 17.17 10.47 12.86
CA HIS A 99 17.28 10.92 11.48
C HIS A 99 16.05 11.69 10.98
N CYS A 100 15.12 12.03 11.87
CA CYS A 100 13.87 12.69 11.51
C CYS A 100 13.78 14.10 12.06
N LYS A 101 13.06 14.96 11.34
CA LYS A 101 12.55 16.24 11.88
C LYS A 101 11.05 16.34 11.65
N PRO A 102 10.27 16.88 12.60
CA PRO A 102 8.87 17.15 12.37
C PRO A 102 8.67 18.08 11.17
N ALA A 103 7.80 17.70 10.24
CA ALA A 103 7.37 18.54 9.12
C ALA A 103 6.48 19.70 9.61
N GLY A 104 5.84 19.53 10.76
CA GLY A 104 4.91 20.49 11.34
C GLY A 104 4.16 19.88 12.53
N PHE A 105 2.84 20.05 12.54
CA PHE A 105 1.96 19.45 13.54
C PHE A 105 1.97 17.92 13.41
N ASP A 106 2.04 17.23 14.56
CA ASP A 106 2.02 15.77 14.64
C ASP A 106 0.66 15.31 15.21
N PRO A 107 -0.28 14.83 14.35
CA PRO A 107 -1.59 14.35 14.75
C PRO A 107 -1.61 13.29 15.85
N VAL A 108 -0.56 12.48 16.00
CA VAL A 108 -0.54 11.41 17.02
C VAL A 108 0.06 11.86 18.35
N ARG A 109 0.62 13.07 18.42
CA ARG A 109 1.28 13.57 19.63
C ARG A 109 0.25 13.90 20.70
N GLY A 110 0.47 13.36 21.90
CA GLY A 110 -0.39 13.57 23.07
C GLY A 110 -1.38 12.44 23.35
N TYR A 111 -1.63 11.57 22.38
CA TYR A 111 -2.43 10.37 22.56
C TYR A 111 -1.67 9.27 23.32
N LYS A 112 -2.40 8.49 24.12
CA LYS A 112 -1.83 7.31 24.80
C LYS A 112 -1.44 6.26 23.76
N LYS A 113 -0.55 5.34 24.16
CA LYS A 113 -0.05 4.28 23.28
C LYS A 113 -1.17 3.43 22.68
N ASP A 114 -2.17 3.09 23.48
CA ASP A 114 -3.27 2.23 23.05
C ASP A 114 -4.17 2.91 22.01
N GLU A 115 -4.31 4.23 22.06
CA GLU A 115 -5.11 5.03 21.11
C GLU A 115 -4.42 5.23 19.76
N ARG A 116 -3.11 4.98 19.70
CA ARG A 116 -2.27 5.08 18.50
C ARG A 116 -1.64 3.74 18.12
N ASN A 117 -2.26 2.63 18.52
CA ASN A 117 -1.81 1.28 18.17
C ASN A 117 -2.60 0.74 16.96
N LEU A 118 -1.88 0.28 15.93
CA LEU A 118 -2.45 -0.26 14.70
C LEU A 118 -3.23 -1.57 14.89
N LYS A 119 -3.22 -2.19 16.07
CA LYS A 119 -4.11 -3.32 16.40
C LYS A 119 -5.57 -2.87 16.46
N ASP A 120 -5.84 -1.64 16.88
CA ASP A 120 -7.19 -1.09 16.87
C ASP A 120 -7.60 -0.68 15.44
N ALA A 121 -8.80 -1.11 15.03
CA ALA A 121 -9.36 -0.78 13.72
C ALA A 121 -9.62 0.72 13.58
N ARG A 122 -10.06 1.39 14.66
CA ARG A 122 -10.35 2.82 14.64
C ARG A 122 -9.09 3.64 14.41
N THR A 123 -7.96 3.23 15.00
CA THR A 123 -6.66 3.83 14.72
C THR A 123 -6.28 3.66 13.25
N ARG A 124 -6.49 2.48 12.66
CA ARG A 124 -6.21 2.26 11.22
C ARG A 124 -7.06 3.15 10.32
N ASP A 125 -8.35 3.31 10.62
CA ASP A 125 -9.24 4.22 9.89
C ASP A 125 -8.77 5.68 10.01
N ALA A 126 -8.41 6.12 11.22
CA ALA A 126 -7.87 7.46 11.44
C ALA A 126 -6.53 7.69 10.71
N VAL A 127 -5.70 6.64 10.57
CA VAL A 127 -4.45 6.72 9.80
C VAL A 127 -4.71 7.01 8.33
N LYS A 128 -5.78 6.46 7.73
CA LYS A 128 -6.15 6.73 6.34
C LYS A 128 -6.44 8.23 6.12
N GLU A 129 -7.08 8.88 7.09
CA GLU A 129 -7.37 10.32 7.03
C GLU A 129 -6.11 11.19 7.07
N ILE A 130 -5.08 10.78 7.82
CA ILE A 130 -3.82 11.52 7.92
C ILE A 130 -2.76 11.04 6.91
N ALA A 131 -3.03 10.00 6.11
CA ALA A 131 -2.11 9.41 5.14
C ALA A 131 -1.66 10.38 4.04
N LEU A 132 -2.44 11.43 3.79
CA LEU A 132 -2.15 12.49 2.83
C LEU A 132 -1.16 13.55 3.34
N LEU A 133 -0.89 13.57 4.64
CA LEU A 133 0.04 14.52 5.22
C LEU A 133 1.47 14.21 4.78
N ASP A 134 2.30 15.25 4.75
CA ASP A 134 3.68 15.11 4.31
C ASP A 134 4.58 14.47 5.38
N GLY A 135 5.56 13.70 4.92
CA GLY A 135 6.50 12.95 5.75
C GLY A 135 6.13 11.49 6.02
N ALA A 136 6.88 10.89 6.93
CA ALA A 136 6.79 9.50 7.33
C ALA A 136 6.00 9.34 8.63
N MET A 137 5.27 8.22 8.73
CA MET A 137 4.76 7.72 10.00
C MET A 137 5.74 6.68 10.56
N ILE A 138 6.26 6.94 11.75
CA ILE A 138 7.24 6.09 12.41
C ILE A 138 6.49 5.17 13.38
N ILE A 139 6.60 3.87 13.17
CA ILE A 139 5.85 2.83 13.87
C ILE A 139 6.83 1.93 14.61
N SER A 140 6.57 1.68 15.89
CA SER A 140 7.36 0.77 16.70
C SER A 140 7.08 -0.69 16.36
N SER A 141 7.95 -1.60 16.82
CA SER A 141 7.79 -3.04 16.57
C SER A 141 6.50 -3.64 17.15
N ASP A 142 5.92 -3.03 18.18
CA ASP A 142 4.64 -3.40 18.80
C ASP A 142 3.41 -2.76 18.13
N GLY A 143 3.60 -2.06 17.00
CA GLY A 143 2.52 -1.49 16.19
C GLY A 143 2.00 -0.14 16.67
N VAL A 144 2.71 0.53 17.58
CA VAL A 144 2.36 1.87 18.06
C VAL A 144 2.95 2.92 17.11
N ILE A 145 2.15 3.88 16.67
CA ILE A 145 2.62 5.01 15.88
C ILE A 145 3.33 6.00 16.82
N GLU A 146 4.65 6.07 16.76
CA GLU A 146 5.45 6.91 17.65
C GLU A 146 5.42 8.39 17.28
N ARG A 147 5.47 8.67 15.98
CA ARG A 147 5.36 10.02 15.41
C ARG A 147 4.74 9.92 14.02
N SER A 148 4.01 10.95 13.63
CA SER A 148 3.58 11.17 12.25
C SER A 148 4.22 12.45 11.70
N CYS A 149 4.07 12.68 10.40
CA CYS A 149 4.58 13.86 9.71
C CYS A 149 6.10 14.09 9.91
N GLN A 150 6.92 13.04 9.80
CA GLN A 150 8.38 13.13 9.99
C GLN A 150 9.13 13.24 8.66
N ILE A 151 9.92 14.30 8.47
CA ILE A 151 10.84 14.43 7.33
C ILE A 151 12.13 13.69 7.65
N ILE A 152 12.48 12.73 6.80
CA ILE A 152 13.69 11.92 6.91
C ILE A 152 14.88 12.70 6.34
N GLN A 153 15.92 12.88 7.14
CA GLN A 153 17.13 13.63 6.82
C GLN A 153 18.37 12.73 6.77
N VAL A 154 18.35 11.77 5.85
CA VAL A 154 19.49 10.85 5.63
C VAL A 154 20.17 11.17 4.32
N ASN A 155 21.50 11.35 4.36
CA ASN A 155 22.30 11.57 3.16
C ASN A 155 22.43 10.27 2.35
N ALA A 156 21.81 10.27 1.17
CA ALA A 156 21.67 9.09 0.29
C ALA A 156 22.87 8.85 -0.63
N THR A 157 24.10 9.15 -0.20
CA THR A 157 25.31 9.23 -1.07
C THR A 157 25.69 7.90 -1.76
N SER A 158 25.04 6.78 -1.42
CA SER A 158 25.32 5.47 -2.02
C SER A 158 24.05 4.66 -2.35
N LEU A 159 22.92 5.33 -2.61
CA LEU A 159 21.68 4.66 -2.99
C LEU A 159 21.47 4.69 -4.51
N THR A 160 21.23 3.53 -5.09
CA THR A 160 20.81 3.38 -6.48
C THR A 160 19.36 2.94 -6.53
N LEU A 161 18.44 3.91 -6.68
CA LEU A 161 17.03 3.62 -6.94
C LEU A 161 16.76 3.56 -8.45
N SER A 162 15.82 2.71 -8.84
CA SER A 162 15.30 2.68 -10.20
C SER A 162 14.75 4.05 -10.61
N LYS A 163 14.93 4.42 -11.87
CA LYS A 163 14.34 5.64 -12.45
C LYS A 163 12.82 5.63 -12.26
N GLY A 164 12.23 6.79 -11.98
CA GLY A 164 10.78 6.95 -11.79
C GLY A 164 10.29 6.84 -10.33
N LEU A 165 11.19 6.63 -9.36
CA LEU A 165 10.86 6.63 -7.94
C LEU A 165 11.03 8.04 -7.33
N GLY A 166 9.96 8.57 -6.74
CA GLY A 166 9.91 9.92 -6.16
C GLY A 166 10.51 10.05 -4.74
N ALA A 167 10.37 11.23 -4.14
CA ALA A 167 11.02 11.60 -2.87
C ALA A 167 10.74 10.63 -1.69
N ARG A 168 9.49 10.16 -1.52
CA ARG A 168 9.14 9.18 -0.47
C ARG A 168 9.89 7.84 -0.63
N HIS A 169 10.13 7.41 -1.86
CA HIS A 169 10.90 6.19 -2.13
C HIS A 169 12.39 6.38 -1.78
N TRP A 170 12.96 7.54 -2.11
CA TRP A 170 14.33 7.89 -1.72
C TRP A 170 14.49 7.96 -0.20
N ALA A 171 13.53 8.56 0.50
CA ALA A 171 13.49 8.62 1.95
C ALA A 171 13.37 7.22 2.59
N ALA A 172 12.52 6.36 2.03
CA ALA A 172 12.35 4.98 2.47
C ALA A 172 13.61 4.13 2.33
N ALA A 173 14.28 4.26 1.19
CA ALA A 173 15.54 3.57 0.92
C ALA A 173 16.66 4.10 1.82
N SER A 174 16.74 5.42 2.02
CA SER A 174 17.83 6.00 2.81
C SER A 174 17.71 5.63 4.27
N ILE A 175 16.51 5.69 4.86
CA ILE A 175 16.33 5.32 6.26
C ILE A 175 16.49 3.83 6.50
N SER A 176 16.01 2.98 5.59
CA SER A 176 16.16 1.52 5.71
C SER A 176 17.60 1.05 5.53
N LYS A 177 18.46 1.85 4.89
CA LYS A 177 19.90 1.56 4.76
C LYS A 177 20.71 1.84 6.03
N VAL A 178 20.31 2.86 6.81
CA VAL A 178 21.07 3.31 8.00
C VAL A 178 20.47 2.82 9.31
N THR A 179 19.29 2.18 9.27
CA THR A 179 18.58 1.63 10.44
C THR A 179 18.16 0.19 10.18
N LYS A 180 17.67 -0.51 11.21
CA LYS A 180 17.10 -1.87 11.09
C LYS A 180 15.59 -1.87 10.84
N ALA A 181 15.04 -0.73 10.42
CA ALA A 181 13.62 -0.57 10.15
C ALA A 181 13.27 -1.06 8.73
N ILE A 182 12.02 -1.48 8.55
CA ILE A 182 11.44 -1.71 7.23
C ILE A 182 10.61 -0.49 6.85
N SER A 183 10.87 0.07 5.66
CA SER A 183 10.06 1.16 5.14
C SER A 183 9.01 0.63 4.18
N VAL A 184 7.75 1.05 4.31
CA VAL A 184 6.64 0.69 3.42
C VAL A 184 6.14 1.96 2.73
N VAL A 185 6.16 1.98 1.40
CA VAL A 185 5.81 3.16 0.60
C VAL A 185 4.61 2.85 -0.27
N VAL A 186 3.60 3.71 -0.23
CA VAL A 186 2.50 3.75 -1.19
C VAL A 186 2.83 4.78 -2.26
N SER A 187 2.79 4.38 -3.52
CA SER A 187 3.03 5.27 -4.66
C SER A 187 1.78 6.10 -4.97
N GLU A 188 1.92 7.42 -4.93
CA GLU A 188 0.84 8.36 -5.25
C GLU A 188 0.34 8.25 -6.70
N SER A 189 1.23 7.91 -7.63
CA SER A 189 0.90 7.88 -9.06
C SER A 189 0.03 6.69 -9.46
N ASN A 190 0.18 5.57 -8.76
CA ASN A 190 -0.37 4.31 -9.22
C ASN A 190 -0.77 3.34 -8.11
N GLY A 191 -0.76 3.76 -6.84
CA GLY A 191 -1.16 2.96 -5.67
C GLY A 191 -0.27 1.76 -5.34
N THR A 192 0.84 1.55 -6.05
CA THR A 192 1.74 0.42 -5.81
C THR A 192 2.43 0.54 -4.45
N VAL A 193 2.40 -0.53 -3.67
CA VAL A 193 3.08 -0.61 -2.37
C VAL A 193 4.46 -1.24 -2.56
N ARG A 194 5.49 -0.66 -1.96
CA ARG A 194 6.87 -1.17 -1.98
C ARG A 194 7.45 -1.22 -0.58
N LEU A 195 8.13 -2.32 -0.26
CA LEU A 195 8.89 -2.48 0.98
C LEU A 195 10.37 -2.27 0.68
N PHE A 196 11.03 -1.50 1.54
CA PHE A 196 12.46 -1.26 1.49
C PHE A 196 13.12 -1.80 2.76
N GLN A 197 14.23 -2.51 2.57
CA GLN A 197 15.10 -3.02 3.61
C GLN A 197 16.55 -2.91 3.12
N ASP A 198 17.46 -2.46 3.99
CA ASP A 198 18.88 -2.27 3.67
C ASP A 198 19.14 -1.35 2.45
N GLY A 199 18.18 -0.47 2.14
CA GLY A 199 18.22 0.44 1.00
C GLY A 199 17.74 -0.12 -0.33
N GLU A 200 17.26 -1.36 -0.36
CA GLU A 200 16.78 -2.04 -1.56
C GLU A 200 15.30 -2.38 -1.49
N VAL A 201 14.64 -2.50 -2.64
CA VAL A 201 13.25 -2.94 -2.72
C VAL A 201 13.18 -4.45 -2.56
N VAL A 202 12.64 -4.92 -1.44
CA VAL A 202 12.52 -6.35 -1.13
C VAL A 202 11.17 -6.94 -1.50
N LEU A 203 10.15 -6.10 -1.64
CA LEU A 203 8.82 -6.52 -2.06
C LEU A 203 8.08 -5.40 -2.81
N ARG A 204 7.32 -5.77 -3.83
CA ARG A 204 6.42 -4.91 -4.60
C ARG A 204 5.05 -5.54 -4.66
N ILE A 205 4.02 -4.78 -4.31
CA ILE A 205 2.62 -5.19 -4.39
C ILE A 205 1.91 -4.19 -5.30
N GLU A 206 1.39 -4.67 -6.42
CA GLU A 206 0.56 -3.86 -7.31
C GLU A 206 -0.83 -3.69 -6.68
N PRO A 207 -1.46 -2.52 -6.78
CA PRO A 207 -2.80 -2.35 -6.26
C PRO A 207 -3.77 -3.12 -7.14
N MET A 208 -4.81 -3.67 -6.52
CA MET A 208 -5.91 -4.26 -7.29
C MET A 208 -6.47 -3.20 -8.24
N ARG A 209 -6.55 -3.52 -9.53
CA ARG A 209 -7.13 -2.62 -10.51
C ARG A 209 -8.58 -2.37 -10.12
N ARG A 210 -8.98 -1.10 -10.02
CA ARG A 210 -10.40 -0.76 -10.07
C ARG A 210 -10.94 -1.33 -11.38
N ALA A 211 -12.04 -2.07 -11.32
CA ALA A 211 -12.73 -2.51 -12.53
C ALA A 211 -12.89 -1.30 -13.46
N MET A 212 -12.50 -1.44 -14.74
CA MET A 212 -12.72 -0.38 -15.71
C MET A 212 -14.21 -0.03 -15.70
N LYS A 213 -14.55 1.19 -15.30
CA LYS A 213 -15.87 1.73 -15.63
C LYS A 213 -15.84 2.00 -17.13
N TRP A 214 -16.74 1.34 -17.86
CA TRP A 214 -17.08 1.73 -19.21
C TRP A 214 -17.45 3.23 -19.18
N ARG A 215 -16.73 4.07 -19.92
CA ARG A 215 -17.14 5.45 -20.19
C ARG A 215 -17.76 5.45 -21.58
N GLU A 216 -18.92 6.09 -21.73
CA GLU A 216 -19.40 6.44 -23.06
C GLU A 216 -18.30 7.21 -23.79
N PHE A 217 -18.09 6.88 -25.06
CA PHE A 217 -17.15 7.61 -25.88
C PHE A 217 -17.67 9.05 -26.02
N ASP A 218 -16.87 10.03 -25.60
CA ASP A 218 -17.06 11.42 -26.01
C ASP A 218 -16.77 11.48 -27.52
N PHE A 219 -17.78 11.17 -28.34
CA PHE A 219 -17.71 11.30 -29.79
C PHE A 219 -18.01 12.75 -30.14
N ASP A 220 -16.96 13.50 -30.48
CA ASP A 220 -17.12 14.82 -31.07
C ASP A 220 -17.30 14.64 -32.58
N PRO A 221 -18.49 14.88 -33.15
CA PRO A 221 -18.71 14.72 -34.58
C PRO A 221 -17.81 15.69 -35.36
N PRO A 222 -17.28 15.29 -36.53
CA PRO A 222 -16.46 16.18 -37.34
C PRO A 222 -17.27 17.43 -37.71
N ILE A 223 -16.66 18.60 -37.53
CA ILE A 223 -17.26 19.89 -37.88
C ILE A 223 -17.59 19.85 -39.39
N PRO A 224 -18.85 20.08 -39.80
CA PRO A 224 -19.20 20.05 -41.21
C PRO A 224 -18.40 21.13 -41.95
N SER A 225 -17.77 20.73 -43.05
CA SER A 225 -17.08 21.65 -43.96
C SER A 225 -18.09 22.64 -44.53
N SER A 226 -17.90 23.93 -44.25
CA SER A 226 -18.63 25.00 -44.93
C SER A 226 -18.21 25.02 -46.40
N GLU A 227 -19.12 24.63 -47.30
CA GLU A 227 -19.06 24.97 -48.72
C GLU A 227 -19.23 26.47 -48.96
#